data_AF-A0A4Q0Z0R8-F1
#
_entry.id   AF-A0A4Q0Z0R8-F1
#
_cell.length_a   1.000
_cell.length_b   1.000
_cell.length_c   1.000
_cell.angle_alpha   90.00
_cell.angle_beta   90.00
_cell.angle_gamma   90.00
#
_symmetry.space_group_name_H-M   'P 1'
#
loop_
_entity.id
_entity.type
_entity.pdbx_description
1 polymer ?
#
loop_
_entity_poly.entity_id
_entity_poly.type
_entity_poly.pdbx_seq_one_letter_code
_entity_poly.pdbx_strand_id
1 'polypeptide(L)'
;PTQDKYVFGDYREITDPNEELRKIYNRILSKFGEKQEMLDQLDKLVKEANETASSAKKESEAAKTLAEKVQENIKNNTVEIIEAKNPPTTGLKPNKTLWRDMSNGKPGILKIWTGTAWESVVPDVESIKKDTLMQVNKDIENTKTELNKKVEEAQSQAT
;
A
#
# COMPACT_ATOMS: atom_id res chain seq x y z
N PRO A 1 -4.25 51.16 71.20
CA PRO A 1 -3.28 52.29 71.18
C PRO A 1 -2.83 52.56 69.74
N THR A 2 -3.23 53.71 69.19
CA THR A 2 -2.91 54.18 67.84
C THR A 2 -1.41 54.44 67.72
N GLN A 3 -0.70 53.63 66.92
CA GLN A 3 0.72 53.76 66.63
C GLN A 3 0.96 54.73 65.46
N ASP A 4 0.44 55.96 65.56
CA ASP A 4 0.82 57.05 64.66
C ASP A 4 1.56 58.07 65.52
N LYS A 5 2.88 58.21 65.31
CA LYS A 5 3.71 59.05 66.18
C LYS A 5 3.80 60.51 65.73
N TYR A 6 3.61 60.85 64.45
CA TYR A 6 3.44 62.23 63.97
C TYR A 6 2.71 62.27 62.60
N VAL A 7 1.87 63.29 62.39
CA VAL A 7 1.17 63.56 61.12
C VAL A 7 1.54 64.99 60.69
N PHE A 8 2.12 65.14 59.49
CA PHE A 8 2.36 66.45 58.87
C PHE A 8 1.73 66.46 57.47
N GLY A 9 0.56 67.10 57.35
CA GLY A 9 -0.22 67.10 56.11
C GLY A 9 -0.56 65.68 55.64
N ASP A 10 -0.38 65.41 54.34
CA ASP A 10 -0.65 64.10 53.73
C ASP A 10 0.48 63.06 53.91
N TYR A 11 1.58 63.41 54.59
CA TYR A 11 2.68 62.49 54.86
C TYR A 11 2.52 61.82 56.23
N ARG A 12 2.51 60.47 56.22
CA ARG A 12 2.65 59.61 57.41
C ARG A 12 4.02 58.96 57.39
N GLU A 13 4.80 59.13 58.44
CA GLU A 13 6.10 58.47 58.63
C GLU A 13 5.89 57.00 59.01
N ILE A 14 6.64 56.08 58.40
CA ILE A 14 6.45 54.62 58.51
C ILE A 14 6.73 54.17 59.96
N THR A 15 5.70 53.70 60.67
CA THR A 15 5.81 53.38 62.10
C THR A 15 6.35 51.97 62.42
N ASP A 16 6.44 51.04 61.46
CA ASP A 16 7.13 49.75 61.67
C ASP A 16 7.84 49.24 60.40
N PRO A 17 9.15 49.46 60.26
CA PRO A 17 9.96 48.94 59.16
C PRO A 17 9.84 47.42 58.95
N ASN A 18 9.46 46.68 59.99
CA ASN A 18 9.35 45.23 59.96
C ASN A 18 8.10 44.75 59.18
N GLU A 19 7.03 45.55 59.15
CA GLU A 19 5.81 45.22 58.40
C GLU A 19 6.02 45.33 56.89
N GLU A 20 6.70 46.38 56.44
CA GLU A 20 7.03 46.58 55.01
C GLU A 20 8.00 45.51 54.51
N LEU A 21 8.99 45.11 55.33
CA LEU A 21 9.85 43.96 55.05
C LEU A 21 9.04 42.66 54.91
N ARG A 22 8.02 42.44 55.75
CA ARG A 22 7.15 41.26 55.67
C ARG A 22 6.30 41.25 54.39
N LYS A 23 5.79 42.41 53.96
CA LYS A 23 5.04 42.54 52.69
C LYS A 23 5.94 42.27 51.48
N ILE A 24 7.16 42.78 51.48
CA ILE A 24 8.15 42.54 50.42
C ILE A 24 8.53 41.06 50.38
N TYR A 25 8.80 40.42 51.52
CA TYR A 25 9.12 39.01 51.62
C TYR A 25 8.00 38.12 51.04
N ASN A 26 6.75 38.34 51.45
CA ASN A 26 5.61 37.57 50.94
C ASN A 26 5.39 37.76 49.44
N ARG A 27 5.63 38.98 48.91
CA ARG A 27 5.58 39.25 47.46
C ARG A 27 6.67 38.51 46.70
N ILE A 28 7.89 38.46 47.24
CA ILE A 28 9.00 37.69 46.66
C ILE A 28 8.65 36.20 46.67
N LEU A 29 8.12 35.68 47.78
CA LEU A 29 7.75 34.28 47.93
C LEU A 29 6.63 33.86 46.95
N SER A 30 5.58 34.68 46.80
CA SER A 30 4.49 34.45 45.82
C SER A 30 5.05 34.37 44.40
N LYS A 31 5.87 35.35 44.01
CA LYS A 31 6.51 35.38 42.68
C LYS A 31 7.44 34.19 42.45
N PHE A 32 8.09 33.67 43.51
CA PHE A 32 8.94 32.50 43.40
C PHE A 32 8.11 31.22 43.22
N GLY A 33 7.01 31.08 43.96
CA GLY A 33 6.06 29.98 43.81
C GLY A 33 5.43 29.93 42.41
N GLU A 34 4.94 31.08 41.92
CA GLU A 34 4.39 31.21 40.56
C GLU A 34 5.42 30.81 39.48
N LYS A 35 6.68 31.22 39.63
CA LYS A 35 7.76 30.85 38.68
C LYS A 35 8.07 29.36 38.72
N GLN A 36 8.04 28.73 39.90
CA GLN A 36 8.28 27.30 40.01
C GLN A 36 7.17 26.51 39.31
N GLU A 37 5.90 26.89 39.52
CA GLU A 37 4.77 26.27 38.83
C GLU A 37 4.87 26.42 37.31
N MET A 38 5.26 27.60 36.80
CA MET A 38 5.51 27.80 35.37
C MET A 38 6.64 26.92 34.83
N LEU A 39 7.72 26.71 35.59
CA LEU A 39 8.82 25.84 35.19
C LEU A 39 8.39 24.38 35.13
N ASP A 40 7.59 23.92 36.09
CA ASP A 40 7.08 22.55 36.12
C ASP A 40 6.11 22.29 34.95
N GLN A 41 5.26 23.27 34.63
CA GLN A 41 4.41 23.22 33.43
C GLN A 41 5.24 23.17 32.14
N LEU A 42 6.32 23.95 32.07
CA LEU A 42 7.20 23.95 30.90
C LEU A 42 7.92 22.60 30.74
N ASP A 43 8.43 22.02 31.83
CA ASP A 43 9.07 20.69 31.82
C ASP A 43 8.07 19.61 31.36
N LYS A 44 6.83 19.68 31.84
CA LYS A 44 5.75 18.79 31.38
C LYS A 44 5.48 18.93 29.89
N LEU A 45 5.34 20.17 29.40
CA LEU A 45 5.10 20.43 27.97
C LEU A 45 6.26 19.95 27.09
N VAL A 46 7.51 20.13 27.54
CA VAL A 46 8.70 19.65 26.82
C VAL A 46 8.71 18.12 26.75
N LYS A 47 8.37 17.43 27.85
CA LYS A 47 8.26 15.96 27.86
C LYS A 47 7.18 15.45 26.92
N GLU A 48 5.97 16.02 27.00
CA GLU A 48 4.85 15.64 26.13
C GLU A 48 5.15 15.90 24.65
N ALA A 49 5.76 17.04 24.34
CA ALA A 49 6.19 17.37 22.98
C ALA A 49 7.24 16.37 22.45
N ASN A 50 8.21 16.00 23.28
CA ASN A 50 9.24 15.02 22.90
C ASN A 50 8.67 13.63 22.67
N GLU A 51 7.75 13.17 23.52
CA GLU A 51 7.07 11.88 23.36
C GLU A 51 6.23 11.86 22.08
N THR A 52 5.48 12.94 21.83
CA THR A 52 4.64 13.08 20.63
C THR A 52 5.50 13.12 19.36
N ALA A 53 6.59 13.89 19.36
CA ALA A 53 7.51 13.98 18.23
C ALA A 53 8.22 12.63 17.96
N SER A 54 8.61 11.90 19.01
CA SER A 54 9.20 10.57 18.88
C SER A 54 8.21 9.56 18.28
N SER A 55 6.96 9.55 18.75
CA SER A 55 5.91 8.68 18.22
C SER A 55 5.60 9.02 16.75
N ALA A 56 5.41 10.30 16.43
CA ALA A 56 5.18 10.76 15.06
C ALA A 56 6.33 10.40 14.12
N LYS A 57 7.59 10.49 14.59
CA LYS A 57 8.76 10.07 13.80
C LYS A 57 8.71 8.57 13.49
N LYS A 58 8.45 7.72 14.49
CA LYS A 58 8.34 6.26 14.29
C LYS A 58 7.21 5.89 13.35
N GLU A 59 6.04 6.50 13.52
CA GLU A 59 4.89 6.29 12.64
C GLU A 59 5.19 6.75 11.21
N SER A 60 5.87 7.88 11.04
CA SER A 60 6.28 8.38 9.73
C SER A 60 7.29 7.46 9.03
N GLU A 61 8.28 6.95 9.75
CA GLU A 61 9.25 5.96 9.23
C GLU A 61 8.56 4.66 8.80
N ALA A 62 7.60 4.16 9.60
CA ALA A 62 6.80 3.00 9.25
C ALA A 62 5.92 3.25 8.01
N ALA A 63 5.25 4.39 7.95
CA ALA A 63 4.43 4.79 6.80
C ALA A 63 5.27 4.93 5.53
N LYS A 64 6.48 5.50 5.63
CA LYS A 64 7.42 5.60 4.50
C LYS A 64 7.81 4.22 3.99
N THR A 65 8.20 3.32 4.89
CA THR A 65 8.57 1.94 4.53
C THR A 65 7.40 1.21 3.86
N LEU A 66 6.17 1.40 4.36
CA LEU A 66 4.98 0.81 3.78
C LEU A 66 4.72 1.39 2.38
N ALA A 67 4.83 2.70 2.20
CA ALA A 67 4.64 3.36 0.91
C ALA A 67 5.66 2.88 -0.14
N GLU A 68 6.94 2.74 0.25
CA GLU A 68 7.98 2.18 -0.61
C GLU A 68 7.66 0.74 -1.04
N LYS A 69 7.24 -0.11 -0.10
CA LYS A 69 6.82 -1.49 -0.41
C LYS A 69 5.58 -1.55 -1.31
N VAL A 70 4.61 -0.65 -1.11
CA VAL A 70 3.42 -0.56 -1.97
C VAL A 70 3.82 -0.15 -3.37
N GLN A 71 4.71 0.84 -3.51
CA GLN A 71 5.21 1.29 -4.81
C GLN A 71 5.98 0.19 -5.54
N GLU A 72 6.84 -0.55 -4.83
CA GLU A 72 7.56 -1.70 -5.38
C GLU A 72 6.60 -2.80 -5.82
N ASN A 73 5.60 -3.14 -5.00
CA ASN A 73 4.57 -4.12 -5.35
C ASN A 73 3.78 -3.69 -6.58
N ILE A 74 3.40 -2.42 -6.70
CA ILE A 74 2.72 -1.92 -7.90
C ILE A 74 3.64 -2.06 -9.12
N LYS A 75 4.90 -1.65 -9.03
CA LYS A 75 5.86 -1.78 -10.13
C LYS A 75 6.10 -3.24 -10.55
N ASN A 76 6.18 -4.14 -9.57
CA ASN A 76 6.48 -5.55 -9.79
C ASN A 76 5.26 -6.39 -10.13
N ASN A 77 4.03 -6.00 -9.76
CA ASN A 77 2.84 -6.84 -9.96
C ASN A 77 1.82 -6.25 -10.94
N THR A 78 1.97 -4.99 -11.36
CA THR A 78 1.09 -4.42 -12.38
C THR A 78 1.47 -4.95 -13.76
N VAL A 79 0.48 -5.42 -14.50
CA VAL A 79 0.61 -5.92 -15.86
C VAL A 79 -0.26 -5.06 -16.75
N GLU A 80 0.31 -4.55 -17.84
CA GLU A 80 -0.43 -3.75 -18.83
C GLU A 80 -0.93 -4.69 -19.93
N ILE A 81 -2.25 -4.75 -20.13
CA ILE A 81 -2.88 -5.52 -21.21
C ILE A 81 -3.25 -4.55 -22.34
N ILE A 82 -2.59 -4.71 -23.49
CA ILE A 82 -2.85 -3.93 -24.69
C ILE A 82 -3.71 -4.77 -25.62
N GLU A 83 -4.85 -4.25 -26.06
CA GLU A 83 -5.70 -4.91 -27.06
C GLU A 83 -5.47 -4.26 -28.43
N ALA A 84 -4.90 -5.02 -29.39
CA ALA A 84 -4.58 -4.50 -30.72
C ALA A 84 -4.54 -5.61 -31.77
N LYS A 85 -4.78 -5.25 -33.04
CA LYS A 85 -4.60 -6.18 -34.17
C LYS A 85 -3.13 -6.45 -34.50
N ASN A 86 -2.27 -5.46 -34.29
CA ASN A 86 -0.84 -5.55 -34.57
C ASN A 86 -0.05 -5.57 -33.26
N PRO A 87 1.13 -6.22 -33.24
CA PRO A 87 1.98 -6.26 -32.05
C PRO A 87 2.38 -4.85 -31.62
N PRO A 88 2.22 -4.48 -30.34
CA PRO A 88 2.70 -3.21 -29.82
C PRO A 88 4.24 -3.12 -29.93
N THR A 89 4.77 -1.93 -30.21
CA THR A 89 6.22 -1.69 -30.38
C THR A 89 6.81 -0.72 -29.36
N THR A 90 5.98 0.01 -28.62
CA THR A 90 6.38 1.04 -27.66
C THR A 90 5.95 0.67 -26.25
N GLY A 91 6.73 1.08 -25.24
CA GLY A 91 6.36 0.89 -23.83
C GLY A 91 6.42 -0.56 -23.35
N LEU A 92 7.09 -1.45 -24.10
CA LEU A 92 7.17 -2.88 -23.78
C LEU A 92 8.09 -3.12 -22.58
N LYS A 93 7.54 -3.75 -21.55
CA LYS A 93 8.25 -4.18 -20.35
C LYS A 93 8.30 -5.72 -20.35
N PRO A 94 9.51 -6.33 -20.33
CA PRO A 94 9.65 -7.79 -20.29
C PRO A 94 8.84 -8.40 -19.15
N ASN A 95 8.11 -9.48 -19.44
CA ASN A 95 7.26 -10.24 -18.52
C ASN A 95 6.18 -9.40 -17.79
N LYS A 96 5.87 -8.19 -18.29
CA LYS A 96 4.88 -7.26 -17.70
C LYS A 96 3.93 -6.65 -18.73
N THR A 97 4.26 -6.73 -20.01
CA THR A 97 3.35 -6.33 -21.08
C THR A 97 2.69 -7.57 -21.66
N LEU A 98 1.36 -7.57 -21.59
CA LEU A 98 0.51 -8.52 -22.27
C LEU A 98 -0.11 -7.85 -23.48
N TRP A 99 -0.16 -8.58 -24.59
CA TRP A 99 -0.85 -8.17 -25.79
C TRP A 99 -1.94 -9.18 -26.08
N ARG A 100 -3.18 -8.71 -26.18
CA ARG A 100 -4.28 -9.49 -26.72
C ARG A 100 -4.30 -9.31 -28.22
N ASP A 101 -3.79 -10.32 -28.92
CA ASP A 101 -3.73 -10.39 -30.37
C ASP A 101 -5.13 -10.60 -30.95
N MET A 102 -5.64 -9.56 -31.62
CA MET A 102 -6.97 -9.53 -32.23
C MET A 102 -6.92 -9.67 -33.76
N SER A 103 -5.78 -10.08 -34.33
CA SER A 103 -5.62 -10.26 -35.78
C SER A 103 -6.58 -11.30 -36.36
N ASN A 104 -6.80 -12.42 -35.65
CA ASN A 104 -7.66 -13.53 -36.06
C ASN A 104 -9.14 -13.41 -35.60
N GLY A 105 -9.57 -12.25 -35.09
CA GLY A 105 -10.93 -12.06 -34.58
C GLY A 105 -11.08 -12.33 -33.07
N LYS A 106 -12.33 -12.41 -32.58
CA LYS A 106 -12.63 -12.65 -31.16
C LYS A 106 -12.92 -14.14 -30.90
N PRO A 107 -12.40 -14.75 -29.82
CA PRO A 107 -11.57 -14.14 -28.78
C PRO A 107 -10.09 -14.05 -29.21
N GLY A 108 -9.46 -12.89 -29.01
CA GLY A 108 -8.04 -12.71 -29.30
C GLY A 108 -7.13 -13.53 -28.39
N ILE A 109 -5.93 -13.85 -28.87
CA ILE A 109 -4.93 -14.69 -28.19
C ILE A 109 -4.05 -13.83 -27.28
N LEU A 110 -3.90 -14.22 -26.02
CA LEU A 110 -3.07 -13.50 -25.07
C LEU A 110 -1.60 -13.90 -25.22
N LYS A 111 -0.75 -12.92 -25.52
CA LYS A 111 0.70 -13.08 -25.67
C LYS A 111 1.45 -12.23 -24.64
N ILE A 112 2.56 -12.71 -24.12
CA ILE A 112 3.45 -12.00 -23.20
C ILE A 112 4.71 -11.56 -23.92
N TRP A 113 5.16 -10.33 -23.65
CA TRP A 113 6.44 -9.84 -24.15
C TRP A 113 7.58 -10.36 -23.26
N THR A 114 8.49 -11.16 -23.80
CA THR A 114 9.62 -11.74 -23.04
C THR A 114 10.85 -10.82 -22.98
N GLY A 115 10.84 -9.71 -23.72
CA GLY A 115 12.00 -8.83 -23.92
C GLY A 115 12.61 -8.96 -25.32
N THR A 116 12.40 -10.09 -25.98
CA THR A 116 12.88 -10.36 -27.35
C THR A 116 11.74 -10.72 -28.30
N ALA A 117 10.72 -11.43 -27.82
CA ALA A 117 9.62 -11.92 -28.63
C ALA A 117 8.28 -11.93 -27.89
N TRP A 118 7.20 -12.09 -28.65
CA TRP A 118 5.86 -12.34 -28.13
C TRP A 118 5.62 -13.84 -28.02
N GLU A 119 5.35 -14.32 -26.81
CA GLU A 119 5.07 -15.74 -26.53
C GLU A 119 3.60 -15.94 -26.16
N SER A 120 2.97 -17.00 -26.64
CA SER A 120 1.56 -17.29 -26.32
C SER A 120 1.43 -17.77 -24.87
N VAL A 121 0.56 -17.12 -24.09
CA VAL A 121 0.30 -17.50 -22.69
C VAL A 121 -0.69 -18.67 -22.61
N VAL A 122 -1.49 -18.86 -23.66
CA VAL A 122 -2.47 -19.94 -23.76
C VAL A 122 -1.99 -20.95 -24.80
N PRO A 123 -2.10 -22.27 -24.54
CA PRO A 123 -1.82 -23.28 -25.55
C PRO A 123 -2.75 -23.12 -26.77
N ASP A 124 -2.25 -23.49 -27.95
CA ASP A 124 -2.98 -23.35 -29.22
C ASP A 124 -4.20 -24.30 -29.25
N VAL A 125 -5.34 -23.79 -28.80
CA VAL A 125 -6.62 -24.53 -28.77
C VAL A 125 -7.14 -24.92 -30.14
N GLU A 126 -6.74 -24.23 -31.23
CA GLU A 126 -7.15 -24.60 -32.58
C GLU A 126 -6.38 -25.81 -33.09
N SER A 127 -5.07 -25.87 -32.83
CA SER A 127 -4.26 -27.05 -33.14
C SER A 127 -4.82 -28.30 -32.45
N ILE A 128 -5.10 -28.21 -31.15
CA ILE A 128 -5.63 -29.31 -30.34
C ILE A 128 -6.97 -29.79 -30.90
N LYS A 129 -7.86 -28.88 -31.30
CA LYS A 129 -9.14 -29.24 -31.94
C LYS A 129 -8.94 -29.98 -33.25
N LYS A 130 -8.05 -29.50 -34.13
CA LYS A 130 -7.77 -30.13 -35.42
C LYS A 130 -7.19 -31.53 -35.25
N ASP A 131 -6.20 -31.67 -34.37
CA ASP A 131 -5.56 -32.96 -34.07
C ASP A 131 -6.57 -33.94 -33.50
N THR A 132 -7.44 -33.49 -32.58
CA THR A 132 -8.52 -34.32 -32.01
C THR A 132 -9.51 -34.76 -33.08
N LEU A 133 -9.94 -33.85 -33.97
CA LEU A 133 -10.84 -34.19 -35.08
C LEU A 133 -10.20 -35.18 -36.06
N MET A 134 -8.92 -35.01 -36.39
CA MET A 134 -8.19 -35.95 -37.23
C MET A 134 -8.10 -37.33 -36.59
N GLN A 135 -7.79 -37.38 -35.29
CA GLN A 135 -7.71 -38.64 -34.56
C GLN A 135 -9.07 -39.33 -34.45
N VAL A 136 -10.14 -38.58 -34.12
CA VAL A 136 -11.50 -39.11 -34.09
C VAL A 136 -11.93 -39.64 -35.46
N ASN A 137 -11.65 -38.92 -36.55
CA ASN A 137 -11.96 -39.40 -37.90
C ASN A 137 -11.19 -40.69 -38.23
N LYS A 138 -9.92 -40.78 -37.85
CA LYS A 138 -9.12 -42.00 -38.04
C LYS A 138 -9.65 -43.17 -37.23
N ASP A 139 -10.05 -42.93 -35.98
CA ASP A 139 -10.64 -43.96 -35.11
C ASP A 139 -12.00 -44.42 -35.63
N ILE A 140 -12.82 -43.51 -36.17
CA ILE A 140 -14.08 -43.85 -36.85
C ILE A 140 -13.85 -44.73 -38.08
N GLU A 141 -12.88 -44.38 -38.94
CA GLU A 141 -12.56 -45.21 -40.11
C GLU A 141 -12.02 -46.59 -39.71
N ASN A 142 -11.10 -46.64 -38.74
CA ASN A 142 -10.58 -47.92 -38.24
C ASN A 142 -11.69 -48.80 -37.67
N THR A 143 -12.55 -48.26 -36.79
CA THR A 143 -13.67 -49.01 -36.21
C THR A 143 -14.67 -49.46 -37.27
N LYS A 144 -14.94 -48.64 -38.29
CA LYS A 144 -15.79 -49.03 -39.42
C LYS A 144 -15.20 -50.19 -40.21
N THR A 145 -13.89 -50.17 -40.49
CA THR A 145 -13.23 -51.28 -41.20
C THR A 145 -13.23 -52.57 -40.38
N GLU A 146 -12.93 -52.51 -39.08
CA GLU A 146 -13.00 -53.67 -38.18
C GLU A 146 -14.43 -54.22 -38.09
N LEU A 147 -15.43 -53.35 -38.00
CA LEU A 147 -16.83 -53.76 -37.90
C LEU A 147 -17.31 -54.42 -39.19
N ASN A 148 -16.99 -53.85 -40.36
CA ASN A 148 -17.30 -54.48 -41.65
C ASN A 148 -16.66 -55.87 -41.78
N LYS A 149 -15.40 -56.02 -41.38
CA LYS A 149 -14.72 -57.32 -41.38
C LYS A 149 -15.41 -58.35 -40.47
N LYS A 150 -15.78 -57.95 -39.25
CA LYS A 150 -16.53 -58.82 -38.33
C LYS A 150 -17.91 -59.21 -38.87
N VAL A 151 -18.58 -58.30 -39.59
CA VAL A 151 -19.87 -58.59 -40.23
C VAL A 151 -19.70 -59.61 -41.35
N GLU A 152 -18.68 -59.49 -42.19
CA GLU A 152 -18.36 -60.49 -43.22
C GLU A 152 -18.02 -61.85 -42.62
N GLU A 153 -17.20 -61.89 -41.56
CA GLU A 153 -16.88 -63.11 -40.81
C GLU A 153 -18.13 -63.78 -40.21
N ALA A 154 -19.06 -62.99 -39.65
CA ALA A 154 -20.31 -63.51 -39.12
C ALA A 154 -21.28 -64.02 -40.21
N GLN A 155 -21.35 -63.34 -41.36
CA GLN A 155 -22.20 -63.78 -42.49
C GLN A 155 -21.69 -65.07 -43.12
N SER A 156 -20.38 -65.23 -43.24
CA SER A 156 -19.74 -66.43 -43.77
C SER A 156 -19.81 -67.64 -42.84
N GLN A 157 -19.96 -67.45 -41.53
CA GLN A 157 -20.22 -68.54 -40.56
C GLN A 157 -21.70 -68.95 -40.46
N ALA A 158 -22.62 -68.10 -40.93
CA ALA A 158 -24.06 -68.34 -40.89
C ALA A 158 -24.61 -69.00 -42.18
N THR A 159 -23.75 -69.31 -43.15
CA THR A 159 -24.07 -69.97 -44.43
C THR A 159 -23.46 -71.38 -44.45
#